data_AF-A0A1M6QU59-F1
#
_entry.id   AF-A0A1M6QU59-F1
#
_cell.length_a   1.000
_cell.length_b   1.000
_cell.length_c   1.000
_cell.angle_alpha   90.00
_cell.angle_beta   90.00
_cell.angle_gamma   90.00
#
_symmetry.space_group_name_H-M   'P 1'
#
loop_
_entity.id
_entity.type
_entity.pdbx_description
1 polymer ?
#
loop_
_entity_poly.entity_id
_entity_poly.type
_entity_poly.pdbx_seq_one_letter_code
_entity_poly.pdbx_strand_id
1 'polypeptide(L)'
;MEFEKLYKKLEATDISDFYRVDTDFMLEIISMTDIPDTLRIYSTISQWLGNSLRSGVWTYYEIADTQDLKVTAQYLSRSSWKEFHNMFCLGMHDYQSPQFIENFDYPQEWIDESESIDKWIWDNEQKLYEWQREFLLTHRDEVCSL
;
A
#
# COMPACT_ATOMS: atom_id res chain seq x y z
N MET A 1 9.63 20.82 3.21
CA MET A 1 9.62 21.47 4.56
C MET A 1 8.69 20.77 5.55
N GLU A 2 7.54 20.22 5.12
CA GLU A 2 6.70 19.36 5.98
C GLU A 2 7.24 17.91 6.03
N PHE A 3 7.63 17.31 4.90
CA PHE A 3 8.24 15.97 4.91
C PHE A 3 9.48 15.87 5.81
N GLU A 4 10.35 16.88 5.86
CA GLU A 4 11.51 16.87 6.78
C GLU A 4 11.10 16.70 8.25
N LYS A 5 9.99 17.30 8.68
CA LYS A 5 9.46 17.13 10.04
C LYS A 5 8.92 15.71 10.22
N LEU A 6 8.24 15.18 9.20
CA LEU A 6 7.75 13.79 9.21
C LEU A 6 8.91 12.80 9.30
N TYR A 7 10.03 13.04 8.62
CA TYR A 7 11.22 12.20 8.75
C TYR A 7 11.86 12.27 10.14
N LYS A 8 11.90 13.45 10.78
CA LYS A 8 12.34 13.55 12.19
C LYS A 8 11.43 12.74 13.12
N LYS A 9 10.12 12.76 12.87
CA LYS A 9 9.15 11.93 13.60
C LYS A 9 9.38 10.44 13.33
N LEU A 10 9.62 10.05 12.08
CA LEU A 10 9.92 8.68 11.66
C LEU A 10 11.16 8.11 12.35
N GLU A 11 12.23 8.91 12.43
CA GLU A 11 13.49 8.53 13.10
C GLU A 11 13.32 8.33 14.60
N ALA A 12 12.45 9.12 15.23
CA ALA A 12 12.18 9.07 16.66
C ALA A 12 11.11 8.04 17.07
N THR A 13 10.38 7.46 16.09
CA THR A 13 9.27 6.54 16.34
C THR A 13 9.75 5.10 16.32
N ASP A 14 9.38 4.33 17.35
CA ASP A 14 9.59 2.88 17.38
C ASP A 14 8.71 2.21 16.33
N ILE A 15 9.16 1.07 15.79
CA ILE A 15 8.41 0.33 14.78
C ILE A 15 7.02 -0.08 15.26
N SER A 16 6.82 -0.35 16.56
CA SER A 16 5.51 -0.69 17.12
C SER A 16 4.49 0.46 17.06
N ASP A 17 4.97 1.70 16.94
CA ASP A 17 4.15 2.91 16.82
C ASP A 17 4.14 3.48 15.40
N PHE A 18 4.66 2.74 14.40
CA PHE A 18 4.81 3.21 13.02
C PHE A 18 3.50 3.71 12.40
N TYR A 19 2.36 3.09 12.73
CA TYR A 19 1.03 3.48 12.27
C TYR A 19 0.71 4.98 12.50
N ARG A 20 1.30 5.59 13.54
CA ARG A 20 1.14 7.03 13.84
C ARG A 20 1.91 7.94 12.89
N VAL A 21 3.01 7.45 12.34
CA VAL A 21 3.81 8.17 11.35
C VAL A 21 3.24 7.94 9.96
N ASP A 22 2.85 6.71 9.66
CA ASP A 22 2.16 6.36 8.41
C ASP A 22 0.93 7.25 8.18
N THR A 23 0.09 7.43 9.20
CA THR A 23 -1.08 8.32 9.13
C THR A 23 -0.71 9.75 8.73
N ASP A 24 0.37 10.32 9.28
CA ASP A 24 0.77 11.70 8.97
C ASP A 24 1.33 11.81 7.54
N PHE A 25 2.13 10.82 7.09
CA PHE A 25 2.59 10.76 5.70
C PHE A 25 1.40 10.68 4.74
N MET A 26 0.41 9.84 5.03
CA MET A 26 -0.79 9.70 4.21
C MET A 26 -1.60 10.99 4.11
N LEU A 27 -1.75 11.73 5.22
CA LEU A 27 -2.42 13.02 5.22
C LEU A 27 -1.70 14.05 4.34
N GLU A 28 -0.38 14.08 4.38
CA GLU A 28 0.41 14.95 3.51
C GLU A 28 0.24 14.57 2.03
N ILE A 29 0.36 13.28 1.71
CA ILE A 29 0.24 12.76 0.34
C ILE A 29 -1.14 13.06 -0.27
N ILE A 30 -2.22 12.85 0.49
CA ILE A 30 -3.60 13.09 0.00
C ILE A 30 -3.86 14.58 -0.29
N SER A 31 -3.10 15.48 0.33
CA SER A 31 -3.21 16.92 0.05
C SER A 31 -2.49 17.36 -1.23
N MET A 32 -1.67 16.49 -1.83
CA MET A 32 -0.90 16.80 -3.03
C MET A 32 -1.78 16.72 -4.28
N THR A 33 -1.57 17.66 -5.21
CA THR A 33 -2.25 17.66 -6.52
C THR A 33 -1.59 16.75 -7.54
N ASP A 34 -0.28 16.54 -7.42
CA ASP A 34 0.50 15.65 -8.28
C ASP A 34 1.42 14.82 -7.37
N ILE A 35 1.16 13.51 -7.33
CA ILE A 35 1.85 12.57 -6.43
C ILE A 35 2.98 11.89 -7.23
N PRO A 36 4.24 12.07 -6.83
CA PRO A 36 5.37 11.36 -7.44
C PRO A 36 5.25 9.84 -7.26
N ASP A 37 5.85 9.07 -8.18
CA ASP A 37 5.80 7.60 -8.15
C ASP A 37 6.22 7.02 -6.81
N THR A 38 7.26 7.56 -6.17
CA THR A 38 7.73 7.11 -4.85
C THR A 38 6.64 7.22 -3.78
N LEU A 39 5.94 8.35 -3.72
CA LEU A 39 4.85 8.55 -2.76
C LEU A 39 3.59 7.78 -3.14
N ARG A 40 3.35 7.58 -4.45
CA ARG A 40 2.27 6.73 -4.98
C ARG A 40 2.46 5.26 -4.57
N ILE A 41 3.68 4.73 -4.69
CA ILE A 41 4.00 3.36 -4.26
C ILE A 41 3.77 3.21 -2.76
N TYR A 42 4.29 4.15 -1.97
CA TYR A 42 4.08 4.15 -0.52
C TYR A 42 2.60 4.17 -0.14
N SER A 43 1.83 5.11 -0.72
CA SER A 43 0.42 5.28 -0.40
C SER A 43 -0.45 4.12 -0.89
N THR A 44 -0.07 3.48 -1.99
CA THR A 44 -0.72 2.25 -2.49
C THR A 44 -0.59 1.13 -1.45
N ILE A 45 0.61 0.87 -0.95
CA ILE A 45 0.84 -0.18 0.07
C ILE A 45 0.17 0.17 1.40
N SER A 46 0.25 1.43 1.82
CA SER A 46 -0.39 1.88 3.07
C SER A 46 -1.92 1.70 3.02
N GLN A 47 -2.56 2.07 1.91
CA GLN A 47 -4.01 1.87 1.74
C GLN A 47 -4.39 0.39 1.62
N TRP A 48 -3.60 -0.39 0.88
CA TRP A 48 -3.79 -1.84 0.74
C TRP A 48 -3.81 -2.53 2.11
N LEU A 49 -2.80 -2.23 2.94
CA LEU A 49 -2.72 -2.70 4.33
C LEU A 49 -3.87 -2.15 5.19
N GLY A 50 -4.14 -0.85 5.10
CA GLY A 50 -5.18 -0.18 5.88
C GLY A 50 -6.59 -0.68 5.60
N ASN A 51 -6.88 -1.09 4.37
CA ASN A 51 -8.17 -1.67 3.98
C ASN A 51 -8.28 -3.13 4.41
N SER A 52 -7.20 -3.92 4.30
CA SER A 52 -7.15 -5.29 4.83
C SER A 52 -7.57 -5.34 6.31
N LEU A 53 -7.03 -4.44 7.13
CA LEU A 53 -7.33 -4.38 8.57
C LEU A 53 -8.73 -3.85 8.92
N ARG A 54 -9.50 -3.34 7.95
CA ARG A 54 -10.81 -2.70 8.19
C ARG A 54 -11.97 -3.40 7.51
N SER A 55 -11.87 -3.59 6.20
CA SER A 55 -12.96 -4.05 5.33
C SER A 55 -12.55 -5.22 4.43
N GLY A 56 -11.32 -5.71 4.57
CA GLY A 56 -10.73 -6.72 3.71
C GLY A 56 -10.11 -6.12 2.45
N VAL A 57 -9.03 -6.73 1.98
CA VAL A 57 -8.21 -6.19 0.90
C VAL A 57 -8.94 -6.13 -0.45
N TRP A 58 -9.95 -6.97 -0.66
CA TRP A 58 -10.77 -6.94 -1.87
C TRP A 58 -11.41 -5.57 -2.10
N THR A 59 -11.84 -4.89 -1.02
CA THR A 59 -12.41 -3.54 -1.10
C THR A 59 -11.42 -2.49 -1.56
N TYR A 60 -10.12 -2.73 -1.36
CA TYR A 60 -9.08 -1.88 -1.93
C TYR A 60 -8.96 -2.09 -3.44
N TYR A 61 -8.83 -3.34 -3.88
CA TYR A 61 -8.70 -3.64 -5.32
C TYR A 61 -9.92 -3.25 -6.13
N GLU A 62 -11.11 -3.29 -5.53
CA GLU A 62 -12.35 -2.84 -6.17
C GLU A 62 -12.23 -1.40 -6.66
N ILE A 63 -11.67 -0.48 -5.86
CA ILE A 63 -11.66 0.96 -6.14
C ILE A 63 -10.30 1.49 -6.58
N ALA A 64 -9.25 0.67 -6.53
CA ALA A 64 -7.88 1.12 -6.78
C ALA A 64 -7.67 1.51 -8.24
N ASP A 65 -6.87 2.56 -8.45
CA ASP A 65 -6.44 2.93 -9.79
C ASP A 65 -5.48 1.87 -10.36
N THR A 66 -5.79 1.38 -11.57
CA THR A 66 -5.03 0.30 -12.20
C THR A 66 -3.57 0.70 -12.51
N GLN A 67 -3.31 1.98 -12.79
CA GLN A 67 -1.96 2.46 -13.05
C GLN A 67 -1.14 2.49 -11.76
N ASP A 68 -1.72 2.92 -10.64
CA ASP A 68 -1.08 2.92 -9.33
C ASP A 68 -0.72 1.48 -8.89
N LEU A 69 -1.62 0.52 -9.08
CA LEU A 69 -1.36 -0.91 -8.84
C LEU A 69 -0.19 -1.42 -9.69
N LYS A 70 -0.17 -1.09 -10.99
CA LYS A 70 0.89 -1.54 -11.92
C LYS A 70 2.27 -0.97 -11.56
N VAL A 71 2.34 0.32 -11.23
CA VAL A 71 3.59 0.98 -10.81
C VAL A 71 4.13 0.32 -9.54
N THR A 72 3.25 0.08 -8.57
CA THR A 72 3.60 -0.57 -7.31
C THR A 72 4.05 -2.02 -7.50
N ALA A 73 3.30 -2.82 -8.27
CA ALA A 73 3.69 -4.18 -8.62
C ALA A 73 5.05 -4.22 -9.33
N GLN A 74 5.28 -3.31 -10.29
CA GLN A 74 6.55 -3.23 -10.99
C GLN A 74 7.72 -2.90 -10.05
N TYR A 75 7.52 -1.99 -9.08
CA TYR A 75 8.51 -1.72 -8.05
C TYR A 75 8.79 -2.96 -7.19
N LEU A 76 7.74 -3.59 -6.64
CA LEU A 76 7.85 -4.78 -5.80
C LEU A 76 8.51 -5.97 -6.54
N SER A 77 8.31 -6.09 -7.85
CA SER A 77 8.91 -7.15 -8.67
C SER A 77 10.45 -7.15 -8.61
N ARG A 78 11.07 -5.99 -8.34
CA ARG A 78 12.52 -5.79 -8.21
C ARG A 78 13.04 -6.09 -6.81
N SER A 79 12.15 -6.15 -5.81
CA SER A 79 12.50 -6.50 -4.43
C SER A 79 12.99 -7.94 -4.31
N SER A 80 13.80 -8.21 -3.30
CA SER A 80 14.18 -9.56 -2.89
C SER A 80 13.02 -10.30 -2.22
N TRP A 81 12.03 -9.58 -1.67
CA TRP A 81 10.86 -10.17 -1.02
C TRP A 81 9.78 -10.53 -2.06
N LYS A 82 10.02 -11.60 -2.82
CA LYS A 82 9.13 -12.05 -3.90
C LYS A 82 7.73 -12.42 -3.43
N GLU A 83 7.61 -12.94 -2.21
CA GLU A 83 6.33 -13.26 -1.60
C GLU A 83 5.44 -12.02 -1.49
N PHE A 84 5.97 -10.88 -1.05
CA PHE A 84 5.19 -9.65 -0.95
C PHE A 84 4.66 -9.20 -2.33
N HIS A 85 5.51 -9.22 -3.36
CA HIS A 85 5.07 -8.96 -4.73
C HIS A 85 3.93 -9.90 -5.15
N ASN A 86 4.06 -11.21 -4.87
CA ASN A 86 3.06 -12.18 -5.28
C ASN A 86 1.73 -11.97 -4.55
N MET A 87 1.76 -11.70 -3.24
CA MET A 87 0.55 -11.44 -2.47
C MET A 87 -0.14 -10.14 -2.89
N PHE A 88 0.63 -9.09 -3.19
CA PHE A 88 0.08 -7.85 -3.71
C PHE A 88 -0.54 -8.03 -5.11
N CYS A 89 0.05 -8.87 -5.97
CA CYS A 89 -0.48 -9.10 -7.31
C CYS A 89 -1.66 -10.08 -7.34
N LEU A 90 -1.81 -10.95 -6.33
CA LEU A 90 -2.81 -12.01 -6.31
C LEU A 90 -4.25 -11.47 -6.39
N GLY A 91 -4.54 -10.36 -5.71
CA GLY A 91 -5.86 -9.73 -5.75
C GLY A 91 -6.08 -8.75 -6.91
N MET A 92 -5.13 -8.60 -7.85
CA MET A 92 -5.24 -7.64 -8.95
C MET A 92 -6.13 -8.18 -10.09
N HIS A 93 -7.45 -8.15 -9.87
CA HIS A 93 -8.45 -8.57 -10.84
C HIS A 93 -9.18 -7.40 -11.52
N ASP A 94 -9.99 -7.70 -12.54
CA ASP A 94 -10.75 -6.69 -13.31
C ASP A 94 -12.13 -6.40 -12.68
N TYR A 95 -12.10 -5.89 -11.44
CA TYR A 95 -13.30 -5.53 -10.65
C TYR A 95 -14.18 -4.48 -11.34
N GLN A 96 -13.57 -3.62 -12.16
CA GLN A 96 -14.22 -2.52 -12.88
C GLN A 96 -14.71 -2.91 -14.28
N SER A 97 -14.59 -4.19 -14.66
CA SER A 97 -15.15 -4.65 -15.93
C SER A 97 -16.67 -4.51 -15.94
N PRO A 98 -17.29 -4.31 -17.13
CA PRO A 98 -18.74 -4.19 -17.26
C PRO A 98 -19.52 -5.40 -16.71
N GLN A 99 -18.86 -6.55 -16.56
CA GLN A 99 -19.47 -7.75 -16.00
C GLN A 99 -19.80 -7.61 -14.51
N PHE A 100 -18.99 -6.86 -13.75
CA PHE A 100 -19.05 -6.84 -12.29
C PHE A 100 -19.41 -5.48 -11.69
N ILE A 101 -19.11 -4.38 -12.38
CA ILE A 101 -19.21 -3.01 -11.83
C ILE A 101 -20.60 -2.62 -11.30
N GLU A 102 -21.68 -3.24 -11.81
CA GLU A 102 -23.05 -2.93 -11.38
C GLU A 102 -23.65 -3.95 -10.40
N ASN A 103 -23.17 -5.20 -10.40
CA ASN A 103 -23.79 -6.30 -9.65
C ASN A 103 -22.92 -6.85 -8.51
N PHE A 104 -21.62 -6.53 -8.49
CA PHE A 104 -20.66 -6.99 -7.49
C PHE A 104 -20.60 -8.53 -7.35
N ASP A 105 -21.00 -9.26 -8.40
CA ASP A 105 -21.05 -10.73 -8.43
C ASP A 105 -19.67 -11.30 -8.82
N TYR A 106 -18.69 -11.06 -7.93
CA TYR A 106 -17.32 -11.48 -8.15
C TYR A 106 -17.16 -13.00 -8.03
N PRO A 107 -16.26 -13.62 -8.82
CA PRO A 107 -15.92 -15.02 -8.65
C PRO A 107 -15.50 -15.33 -7.21
N GLN A 108 -16.00 -16.45 -6.66
CA GLN A 108 -15.63 -16.88 -5.30
C GLN A 108 -14.12 -17.02 -5.12
N GLU A 109 -13.39 -17.43 -6.16
CA GLU A 109 -11.92 -17.51 -6.16
C GLU A 109 -11.27 -16.18 -5.76
N TRP A 110 -11.79 -15.04 -6.23
CA TRP A 110 -11.22 -13.71 -5.89
C TRP A 110 -11.45 -13.37 -4.41
N ILE A 111 -12.56 -13.83 -3.84
CA ILE A 111 -12.87 -13.67 -2.42
C ILE A 111 -11.92 -14.54 -1.59
N ASP A 112 -11.77 -15.82 -1.96
CA ASP A 112 -10.88 -16.77 -1.28
C ASP A 112 -9.40 -16.31 -1.32
N GLU A 113 -8.97 -15.76 -2.46
CA GLU A 113 -7.66 -15.13 -2.62
C GLU A 113 -7.50 -13.91 -1.72
N SER A 114 -8.51 -13.04 -1.66
CA SER A 114 -8.49 -11.86 -0.80
C SER A 114 -8.41 -12.21 0.68
N GLU A 115 -9.15 -13.23 1.13
CA GLU A 115 -9.05 -13.75 2.50
C GLU A 115 -7.65 -14.31 2.80
N SER A 116 -7.03 -14.97 1.82
CA SER A 116 -5.66 -15.48 1.92
C SER A 116 -4.63 -14.34 2.03
N ILE A 117 -4.85 -13.25 1.29
CA ILE A 117 -4.05 -12.02 1.37
C ILE A 117 -4.22 -11.36 2.74
N ASP A 118 -5.45 -11.18 3.22
CA ASP A 118 -5.73 -10.57 4.52
C ASP A 118 -5.05 -11.35 5.65
N LYS A 119 -5.13 -12.68 5.60
CA LYS A 119 -4.41 -13.54 6.55
C LYS A 119 -2.90 -13.36 6.47
N TRP A 120 -2.34 -13.31 5.26
CA TRP A 120 -0.90 -13.11 5.08
C TRP A 120 -0.44 -11.74 5.58
N ILE A 121 -1.22 -10.70 5.33
CA ILE A 121 -0.98 -9.34 5.83
C ILE A 121 -0.93 -9.39 7.37
N TRP A 122 -1.92 -9.99 8.01
CA TRP A 122 -1.98 -10.12 9.46
C TRP A 122 -0.74 -10.84 10.02
N ASP A 123 -0.37 -11.97 9.43
CA ASP A 123 0.79 -12.77 9.86
C ASP A 123 2.14 -12.06 9.59
N ASN A 124 2.18 -11.02 8.75
CA ASN A 124 3.38 -10.28 8.37
C ASN A 124 3.33 -8.77 8.68
N GLU A 125 2.38 -8.31 9.48
CA GLU A 125 2.13 -6.88 9.74
C GLU A 125 3.41 -6.11 10.13
N GLN A 126 4.16 -6.64 11.10
CA GLN A 126 5.41 -6.01 11.53
C GLN A 126 6.43 -5.90 10.39
N LYS A 127 6.58 -6.93 9.53
CA LYS A 127 7.52 -6.88 8.40
C LYS A 127 7.06 -5.88 7.34
N LEU A 128 5.75 -5.70 7.16
CA LEU A 128 5.20 -4.69 6.26
C LEU A 128 5.49 -3.27 6.78
N TYR A 129 5.34 -3.04 8.09
CA TYR A 129 5.76 -1.76 8.70
C TYR A 129 7.26 -1.52 8.57
N GLU A 130 8.08 -2.56 8.77
CA GLU A 130 9.54 -2.46 8.59
C GLU A 130 9.87 -2.11 7.14
N TRP A 131 9.21 -2.74 6.17
CA TRP A 131 9.36 -2.43 4.75
C TRP A 131 8.92 -1.00 4.42
N GLN A 132 7.77 -0.54 4.91
CA GLN A 132 7.28 0.83 4.68
C GLN A 132 8.25 1.87 5.26
N ARG A 133 8.78 1.61 6.46
CA ARG A 133 9.80 2.46 7.09
C ARG A 133 11.09 2.49 6.29
N GLU A 134 11.60 1.34 5.87
CA GLU A 134 12.81 1.24 5.05
C GLU A 134 12.63 1.93 3.69
N PHE A 135 11.45 1.76 3.07
CA PHE A 135 11.10 2.42 1.81
C PHE A 135 11.19 3.93 1.95
N LEU A 136 10.56 4.52 2.97
CA LEU A 136 10.64 5.97 3.22
C LEU A 136 12.10 6.40 3.46
N LEU A 137 12.84 5.71 4.32
CA LEU A 137 14.23 6.06 4.62
C LEU A 137 15.13 5.99 3.38
N THR A 138 14.92 5.01 2.51
CA THR A 138 15.68 4.83 1.27
C THR A 138 15.46 5.99 0.29
N HIS A 139 14.23 6.51 0.22
CA HIS A 139 13.86 7.59 -0.70
C HIS A 139 13.78 8.95 0.00
N ARG A 140 14.40 9.09 1.18
CA ARG A 140 14.32 10.31 1.99
C ARG A 140 14.69 11.54 1.19
N ASP A 141 15.82 11.51 0.50
CA ASP A 141 16.35 12.68 -0.21
C ASP A 141 15.42 13.10 -1.36
N GLU A 142 14.85 12.13 -2.07
CA GLU A 142 13.85 12.37 -3.10
C GLU A 142 12.60 13.01 -2.52
N VAL A 143 12.04 12.42 -1.46
CA VAL A 143 10.80 12.92 -0.83
C VAL A 143 11.00 14.28 -0.15
N CYS A 144 12.16 14.54 0.45
CA CYS A 144 12.44 15.84 1.09
C CYS A 144 12.72 16.95 0.07
N SER A 145 12.95 16.61 -1.20
CA SER A 145 13.16 17.58 -2.28
C SER A 145 11.87 18.13 -2.90
N LEU A 146 10.71 17.56 -2.52
CA LEU A 146 9.37 18.01 -2.88
C LEU A 146 8.96 19.25 -2.09
#